data_AF-A0A2L0B7C2-F1
#
_entry.id   AF-A0A2L0B7C2-F1
#
_cell.length_a   1.000
_cell.length_b   1.000
_cell.length_c   1.000
_cell.angle_alpha   90.00
_cell.angle_beta   90.00
_cell.angle_gamma   90.00
#
_symmetry.space_group_name_H-M   'P 1'
#
loop_
_entity.id
_entity.type
_entity.pdbx_description
1 polymer ?
#
loop_
_entity_poly.entity_id
_entity_poly.type
_entity_poly.pdbx_seq_one_letter_code
_entity_poly.pdbx_strand_id
1 'polypeptide(L)'
;RIIILWDELWIGTLTQHQSEIIKRQQQIELEIERVNENVNLSVEEKKSIIIEKYKIIVKPILFILEQLYNITSIEPETPHEKLFQERYLKVIVEVMDKLKNPDNYQRPQDTFNLLKMLQNKFQQKSHRRSHSLKMQEISPVLANLRDTVISMPGLESPTRERIRITALSDHVSILPTKTKPKKLVFYGSDGQKYTYLFKGLEDLHLDERIMQFLSIANIMMAQIPDTSNCNLYSARHYSVIPLGPRSGLISWVDGTTPVFSLYKRWQQREATKSNTKQNSNSAVLRPSELFFNKLNPLLQENGVKNIENRKEWPLSVLKQVLSELMSETPSDLLAKELWCNSINAGNWWQIIKKYSYSVAVMSIIGYIIGLGDRHLDNMLIDLTSGEV
;
A
#
# COMPACT_ATOMS: atom_id res chain seq x y z
N ARG A 1 -6.80 -16.77 -1.61
CA ARG A 1 -8.26 -16.51 -1.44
C ARG A 1 -8.52 -15.32 -0.53
N ILE A 2 -8.05 -15.33 0.72
CA ILE A 2 -8.23 -14.18 1.63
C ILE A 2 -7.39 -12.96 1.22
N ILE A 3 -6.25 -13.19 0.57
CA ILE A 3 -5.27 -12.15 0.19
C ILE A 3 -5.89 -11.05 -0.68
N ILE A 4 -6.61 -11.45 -1.73
CA ILE A 4 -7.24 -10.55 -2.70
C ILE A 4 -8.66 -11.08 -2.88
N LEU A 5 -9.63 -10.31 -2.43
CA LEU A 5 -11.03 -10.64 -2.66
C LEU A 5 -11.38 -10.46 -4.13
N TRP A 6 -12.39 -11.16 -4.64
CA TRP A 6 -12.77 -11.05 -6.06
C TRP A 6 -13.10 -9.62 -6.48
N ASP A 7 -13.76 -8.83 -5.65
CA ASP A 7 -14.00 -7.41 -5.94
C ASP A 7 -12.71 -6.58 -5.97
N GLU A 8 -11.74 -6.88 -5.11
CA GLU A 8 -10.42 -6.24 -5.14
C GLU A 8 -9.63 -6.60 -6.40
N LEU A 9 -9.71 -7.86 -6.85
CA LEU A 9 -9.10 -8.34 -8.08
C LEU A 9 -9.65 -7.59 -9.30
N TRP A 10 -10.98 -7.52 -9.43
CA TRP A 10 -11.64 -6.80 -10.51
C TRP A 10 -11.27 -5.31 -10.53
N ILE A 11 -11.30 -4.63 -9.38
CA ILE A 11 -10.90 -3.20 -9.30
C ILE A 11 -9.44 -3.03 -9.66
N GLY A 12 -8.56 -3.87 -9.11
CA GLY A 12 -7.11 -3.79 -9.32
C GLY A 12 -6.76 -3.93 -10.80
N THR A 13 -7.29 -4.95 -11.47
CA THR A 13 -7.03 -5.20 -12.89
C THR A 13 -7.63 -4.12 -13.78
N LEU A 14 -8.88 -3.68 -13.54
CA LEU A 14 -9.50 -2.61 -14.33
C LEU A 14 -8.73 -1.28 -14.18
N THR A 15 -8.25 -0.97 -12.97
CA THR A 15 -7.47 0.25 -12.72
C THR A 15 -6.10 0.18 -13.40
N GLN A 16 -5.44 -0.97 -13.38
CA GLN A 16 -4.16 -1.19 -14.05
C GLN A 16 -4.26 -1.00 -15.57
N HIS A 17 -5.34 -1.48 -16.19
CA HIS A 17 -5.55 -1.39 -17.63
C HIS A 17 -6.34 -0.15 -18.07
N GLN A 18 -6.71 0.75 -17.15
CA GLN A 18 -7.56 1.90 -17.45
C GLN A 18 -6.97 2.82 -18.53
N SER A 19 -5.66 3.08 -18.49
CA SER A 19 -5.00 3.91 -19.51
C SER A 19 -5.04 3.27 -20.89
N GLU A 20 -4.90 1.94 -20.97
CA GLU A 20 -4.96 1.22 -22.24
C GLU A 20 -6.40 1.18 -22.76
N ILE A 21 -7.39 0.95 -21.88
CA ILE A 21 -8.82 0.98 -22.23
C ILE A 21 -9.19 2.35 -22.83
N ILE A 22 -8.74 3.45 -22.23
CA ILE A 22 -9.00 4.81 -22.75
C ILE A 22 -8.35 5.03 -24.12
N LYS A 23 -7.08 4.62 -24.30
CA LYS A 23 -6.40 4.72 -25.60
C LYS A 23 -7.13 3.94 -26.70
N ARG A 24 -7.59 2.73 -26.37
CA ARG A 24 -8.33 1.86 -27.30
C ARG A 24 -9.70 2.46 -27.65
N GLN A 25 -10.39 3.06 -26.68
CA GLN A 25 -11.63 3.78 -26.93
C GLN A 25 -11.41 4.93 -27.94
N GLN A 26 -10.41 5.78 -27.71
CA GLN A 26 -10.06 6.88 -28.61
C GLN A 26 -9.67 6.39 -30.01
N GLN A 27 -8.92 5.29 -30.09
CA GLN A 27 -8.55 4.68 -31.35
C GLN A 27 -9.77 4.22 -32.16
N ILE A 28 -10.77 3.62 -31.51
CA ILE A 28 -12.02 3.21 -32.18
C ILE A 28 -12.78 4.43 -32.70
N GLU A 29 -12.88 5.49 -31.90
CA GLU A 29 -13.57 6.74 -32.29
C GLU A 29 -12.92 7.35 -33.55
N LEU A 30 -11.59 7.47 -33.58
CA LEU A 30 -10.85 7.98 -34.74
C LEU A 30 -11.01 7.10 -35.99
N GLU A 31 -11.00 5.77 -35.84
CA GLU A 31 -11.19 4.85 -36.97
C GLU A 31 -12.63 4.92 -37.52
N ILE A 32 -13.64 5.12 -36.66
CA ILE A 32 -15.03 5.32 -37.08
C ILE A 32 -15.16 6.62 -37.88
N GLU A 33 -14.58 7.72 -37.40
CA GLU A 33 -14.56 9.00 -38.12
C GLU A 33 -13.90 8.86 -39.49
N ARG A 34 -12.70 8.26 -39.54
CA ARG A 34 -11.95 8.03 -40.78
C ARG A 34 -12.71 7.18 -41.80
N VAL A 35 -13.40 6.12 -41.36
CA VAL A 35 -14.20 5.26 -42.26
C VAL A 35 -15.44 5.99 -42.76
N ASN A 36 -16.06 6.83 -41.93
CA ASN A 36 -17.22 7.63 -42.31
C ASN A 36 -16.87 8.72 -43.33
N GLU A 37 -15.72 9.39 -43.19
CA GLU A 37 -15.23 10.43 -44.10
C GLU A 37 -14.89 9.93 -45.51
N ASN A 38 -14.62 8.62 -45.68
CA ASN A 38 -14.25 8.08 -46.98
C ASN A 38 -15.46 8.03 -47.93
N VAL A 39 -15.42 8.83 -48.99
CA VAL A 39 -16.52 8.97 -49.96
C VAL A 39 -16.64 7.74 -50.88
N ASN A 40 -15.57 6.95 -51.03
CA ASN A 40 -15.50 5.84 -51.98
C ASN A 40 -16.08 4.51 -51.47
N LEU A 41 -16.53 4.46 -50.21
CA LEU A 41 -17.07 3.24 -49.60
C LEU A 41 -18.60 3.32 -49.52
N SER A 42 -19.26 2.21 -49.88
CA SER A 42 -20.70 2.06 -49.66
C SER A 42 -21.04 2.00 -48.16
N VAL A 43 -22.29 2.27 -47.80
CA VAL A 43 -22.76 2.23 -46.40
C VAL A 43 -22.58 0.84 -45.77
N GLU A 44 -22.69 -0.22 -46.57
CA GLU A 44 -22.55 -1.61 -46.13
C GLU A 44 -21.07 -1.99 -45.92
N GLU A 45 -20.18 -1.55 -46.81
CA GLU A 45 -18.73 -1.73 -46.64
C GLU A 45 -18.20 -0.96 -45.44
N LYS A 46 -18.66 0.29 -45.23
CA LYS A 46 -18.33 1.08 -44.02
C LYS A 46 -18.71 0.34 -42.75
N LYS A 47 -19.92 -0.21 -42.67
CA LYS A 47 -20.38 -0.99 -41.50
C LYS A 47 -19.52 -2.22 -41.27
N SER A 48 -19.23 -3.00 -42.31
CA SER A 48 -18.40 -4.20 -42.20
C SER A 48 -16.99 -3.89 -41.70
N ILE A 49 -16.35 -2.85 -42.25
CA ILE A 49 -15.01 -2.40 -41.83
C ILE A 49 -15.02 -1.95 -40.37
N ILE A 50 -16.02 -1.15 -39.95
CA ILE A 50 -16.15 -0.70 -38.56
C ILE A 50 -16.29 -1.90 -37.61
N ILE A 51 -17.09 -2.90 -37.96
CA ILE A 51 -17.29 -4.11 -37.14
C ILE A 51 -15.98 -4.89 -36.99
N GLU A 52 -15.24 -5.12 -38.08
CA GLU A 52 -13.97 -5.84 -38.03
C GLU A 52 -12.93 -5.08 -37.21
N LYS A 53 -12.78 -3.78 -37.44
CA LYS A 53 -11.86 -2.92 -36.69
C LYS A 53 -12.20 -2.88 -35.22
N TYR A 54 -13.47 -2.73 -34.87
CA TYR A 54 -13.96 -2.78 -33.49
C TYR A 54 -13.56 -4.09 -32.81
N LYS A 55 -13.84 -5.24 -33.45
CA LYS A 55 -13.49 -6.57 -32.91
C LYS A 55 -11.99 -6.70 -32.65
N ILE A 56 -11.14 -6.23 -33.56
CA ILE A 56 -9.68 -6.28 -33.42
C ILE A 56 -9.21 -5.41 -32.24
N ILE A 57 -9.73 -4.18 -32.12
CA ILE A 57 -9.26 -3.23 -31.11
C ILE A 57 -9.74 -3.64 -29.71
N VAL A 58 -10.94 -4.19 -29.57
CA VAL A 58 -11.55 -4.60 -28.29
C VAL A 58 -11.08 -5.98 -27.81
N LYS A 59 -10.59 -6.85 -28.70
CA LYS A 59 -10.15 -8.22 -28.36
C LYS A 59 -9.23 -8.31 -27.12
N PRO A 60 -8.19 -7.45 -26.94
CA PRO A 60 -7.34 -7.51 -25.75
C PRO A 60 -8.08 -7.17 -24.46
N ILE A 61 -9.04 -6.24 -24.51
CA ILE A 61 -9.86 -5.87 -23.34
C ILE A 61 -10.77 -7.05 -22.97
N LEU A 62 -11.43 -7.65 -23.97
CA LEU A 62 -12.26 -8.84 -23.76
C LEU A 62 -11.45 -9.99 -23.18
N PHE A 63 -10.23 -10.23 -23.67
CA PHE A 63 -9.36 -11.27 -23.14
C PHE A 63 -9.11 -11.07 -21.63
N ILE A 64 -8.82 -9.85 -21.18
CA ILE A 64 -8.62 -9.55 -19.75
C ILE A 64 -9.90 -9.83 -18.96
N LEU A 65 -11.05 -9.38 -19.45
CA LEU A 65 -12.34 -9.59 -18.78
C LEU A 65 -12.73 -11.08 -18.72
N GLU A 66 -12.44 -11.84 -19.78
CA GLU A 66 -12.64 -13.30 -19.84
C GLU A 66 -11.74 -14.03 -18.84
N GLN A 67 -10.48 -13.62 -18.70
CA GLN A 67 -9.60 -14.18 -17.67
C GLN A 67 -10.13 -13.91 -16.25
N LEU A 68 -10.59 -12.68 -15.98
CA LEU A 68 -11.21 -12.34 -14.70
C LEU A 68 -12.51 -13.10 -14.45
N TYR A 69 -13.34 -13.23 -15.49
CA TYR A 69 -14.57 -14.00 -15.44
C TYR A 69 -14.27 -15.46 -15.10
N ASN A 70 -13.33 -16.10 -15.80
CA ASN A 70 -12.94 -17.49 -15.56
C ASN A 70 -12.44 -17.74 -14.13
N ILE A 71 -11.80 -16.76 -13.50
CA ILE A 71 -11.37 -16.87 -12.09
C ILE A 71 -12.57 -16.72 -11.13
N THR A 72 -13.53 -15.86 -11.47
CA THR A 72 -14.63 -15.47 -10.57
C THR A 72 -15.95 -16.20 -10.82
N SER A 73 -16.02 -17.03 -11.85
CA SER A 73 -17.16 -17.91 -12.18
C SER A 73 -17.03 -19.34 -11.65
N ILE A 74 -15.88 -19.68 -11.05
CA ILE A 74 -15.64 -20.96 -10.37
C ILE A 74 -16.62 -21.11 -9.19
N GLU A 75 -16.95 -22.35 -8.81
CA GLU A 75 -17.79 -22.63 -7.65
C GLU A 75 -17.30 -21.86 -6.39
N PRO A 76 -18.16 -21.07 -5.74
CA PRO A 76 -17.77 -20.25 -4.60
C PRO A 76 -17.55 -21.13 -3.37
N GLU A 77 -16.38 -21.01 -2.73
CA GLU A 77 -16.06 -21.75 -1.49
C GLU A 77 -16.32 -20.93 -0.23
N THR A 78 -16.43 -19.61 -0.37
CA THR A 78 -16.65 -18.69 0.76
C THR A 78 -17.98 -17.94 0.62
N PRO A 79 -18.60 -17.55 1.75
CA PRO A 79 -19.81 -16.70 1.73
C PRO A 79 -19.60 -15.42 0.92
N HIS A 80 -18.41 -14.81 1.02
CA HIS A 80 -18.07 -13.61 0.26
C HIS A 80 -18.04 -13.83 -1.25
N GLU A 81 -17.48 -14.96 -1.71
CA GLU A 81 -17.43 -15.36 -3.12
C GLU A 81 -18.85 -15.58 -3.67
N LYS A 82 -19.71 -16.26 -2.90
CA LYS A 82 -21.11 -16.48 -3.27
C LYS A 82 -21.87 -15.16 -3.43
N LEU A 83 -21.76 -14.26 -2.45
CA LEU A 83 -22.37 -12.93 -2.50
C LEU A 83 -21.85 -12.07 -3.68
N PHE A 84 -20.59 -12.24 -4.06
CA PHE A 84 -20.04 -11.58 -5.23
C PHE A 84 -20.72 -12.07 -6.51
N GLN A 85 -20.84 -13.38 -6.69
CA GLN A 85 -21.47 -13.96 -7.88
C GLN A 85 -22.94 -13.58 -8.00
N GLU A 86 -23.71 -13.72 -6.92
CA GLU A 86 -25.14 -13.39 -6.89
C GLU A 86 -25.41 -11.94 -7.32
N ARG A 87 -24.50 -11.03 -6.96
CA ARG A 87 -24.66 -9.59 -7.20
C ARG A 87 -24.09 -9.11 -8.52
N TYR A 88 -22.94 -9.64 -8.95
CA TYR A 88 -22.17 -9.06 -10.05
C TYR A 88 -22.08 -9.95 -11.27
N LEU A 89 -22.21 -11.28 -11.15
CA LEU A 89 -21.95 -12.19 -12.27
C LEU A 89 -22.89 -11.90 -13.47
N LYS A 90 -24.18 -11.70 -13.21
CA LYS A 90 -25.16 -11.32 -14.25
C LYS A 90 -24.77 -10.03 -14.98
N VAL A 91 -24.33 -9.02 -14.23
CA VAL A 91 -23.92 -7.72 -14.78
C VAL A 91 -22.61 -7.85 -15.56
N ILE A 92 -21.66 -8.67 -15.09
CA ILE A 92 -20.39 -8.92 -15.79
C ILE A 92 -20.67 -9.60 -17.14
N VAL A 93 -21.50 -10.64 -17.15
CA VAL A 93 -21.88 -11.34 -18.39
C VAL A 93 -22.57 -10.38 -19.36
N GLU A 94 -23.54 -9.58 -18.89
CA GLU A 94 -24.21 -8.58 -19.73
C GLU A 94 -23.23 -7.57 -20.35
N VAL A 95 -22.27 -7.07 -19.56
CA VAL A 95 -21.24 -6.14 -20.03
C VAL A 95 -20.30 -6.81 -21.04
N MET A 96 -19.91 -8.06 -20.80
CA MET A 96 -19.05 -8.82 -21.72
C MET A 96 -19.76 -9.12 -23.04
N ASP A 97 -21.03 -9.49 -23.00
CA ASP A 97 -21.84 -9.75 -24.19
C ASP A 97 -22.03 -8.47 -25.02
N LYS A 98 -22.33 -7.34 -24.37
CA LYS A 98 -22.41 -6.03 -25.03
C LYS A 98 -21.07 -5.55 -25.57
N LEU A 99 -19.94 -5.92 -24.95
CA LEU A 99 -18.60 -5.64 -25.48
C LEU A 99 -18.28 -6.49 -26.71
N LYS A 100 -18.72 -7.75 -26.74
CA LYS A 100 -18.56 -8.64 -27.90
C LYS A 100 -19.46 -8.21 -29.07
N ASN A 101 -20.72 -7.92 -28.78
CA ASN A 101 -21.75 -7.57 -29.74
C ASN A 101 -22.48 -6.29 -29.31
N PRO A 102 -21.92 -5.10 -29.63
CA PRO A 102 -22.59 -3.83 -29.40
C PRO A 102 -23.89 -3.71 -30.20
N ASP A 103 -24.91 -3.11 -29.60
CA ASP A 103 -26.17 -2.75 -30.29
C ASP A 103 -25.91 -1.73 -31.42
N ASN A 104 -24.90 -0.88 -31.26
CA ASN A 104 -24.51 0.11 -32.26
C ASN A 104 -22.98 0.28 -32.33
N TYR A 105 -22.39 -0.24 -33.40
CA TYR A 105 -20.95 -0.13 -33.67
C TYR A 105 -20.49 1.30 -34.01
N GLN A 106 -21.40 2.23 -34.32
CA GLN A 106 -21.08 3.63 -34.59
C GLN A 106 -20.94 4.46 -33.31
N ARG A 107 -21.42 3.96 -32.16
CA ARG A 107 -21.33 4.64 -30.86
C ARG A 107 -20.62 3.76 -29.83
N PRO A 108 -19.28 3.63 -29.92
CA PRO A 108 -18.52 2.80 -28.98
C PRO A 108 -18.63 3.31 -27.53
N GLN A 109 -18.89 4.61 -27.34
CA GLN A 109 -19.02 5.25 -26.03
C GLN A 109 -20.04 4.57 -25.13
N ASP A 110 -21.17 4.12 -25.68
CA ASP A 110 -22.23 3.49 -24.90
C ASP A 110 -21.74 2.19 -24.25
N THR A 111 -20.98 1.38 -25.00
CA THR A 111 -20.41 0.13 -24.52
C THR A 111 -19.30 0.35 -23.49
N PHE A 112 -18.41 1.32 -23.72
CA PHE A 112 -17.35 1.66 -22.75
C PHE A 112 -17.92 2.33 -21.48
N ASN A 113 -19.04 3.05 -21.59
CA ASN A 113 -19.76 3.59 -20.45
C ASN A 113 -20.32 2.48 -19.55
N LEU A 114 -20.77 1.36 -20.10
CA LEU A 114 -21.20 0.20 -19.29
C LEU A 114 -20.04 -0.41 -18.49
N LEU A 115 -18.86 -0.52 -19.11
CA LEU A 115 -17.65 -0.96 -18.41
C LEU A 115 -17.26 0.02 -17.29
N LYS A 116 -17.36 1.33 -17.56
CA LYS A 116 -17.12 2.38 -16.56
C LYS A 116 -18.14 2.33 -15.41
N MET A 117 -19.41 2.06 -15.71
CA MET A 117 -20.46 1.86 -14.70
C MET A 117 -20.18 0.64 -13.82
N LEU A 118 -19.72 -0.47 -14.42
CA LEU A 118 -19.28 -1.65 -13.68
C LEU A 118 -18.10 -1.33 -12.75
N GLN A 119 -17.08 -0.64 -13.27
CA GLN A 119 -15.94 -0.18 -12.48
C GLN A 119 -16.38 0.72 -11.32
N ASN A 120 -17.28 1.68 -11.57
CA ASN A 120 -17.84 2.56 -10.54
C ASN A 120 -18.61 1.78 -9.47
N LYS A 121 -19.40 0.75 -9.85
CA LYS A 121 -20.10 -0.11 -8.88
C LYS A 121 -19.13 -0.83 -7.94
N PHE A 122 -17.99 -1.29 -8.44
CA PHE A 122 -16.96 -1.88 -7.61
C PHE A 122 -16.25 -0.83 -6.72
N GLN A 123 -15.88 0.32 -7.29
CA GLN A 123 -15.22 1.40 -6.56
C GLN A 123 -16.09 1.98 -5.44
N GLN A 124 -17.38 2.22 -5.68
CA GLN A 124 -18.32 2.72 -4.66
C GLN A 124 -18.38 1.78 -3.45
N LYS A 125 -18.40 0.46 -3.68
CA LYS A 125 -18.37 -0.52 -2.59
C LYS A 125 -17.02 -0.49 -1.87
N SER A 126 -15.91 -0.36 -2.59
CA SER A 126 -14.59 -0.26 -1.95
C SER A 126 -14.43 0.99 -1.08
N HIS A 127 -15.07 2.12 -1.42
CA HIS A 127 -14.99 3.35 -0.62
C HIS A 127 -15.98 3.36 0.54
N ARG A 128 -17.13 2.67 0.40
CA ARG A 128 -18.15 2.53 1.46
C ARG A 128 -17.89 1.35 2.40
N ARG A 129 -16.93 0.48 2.09
CA ARG A 129 -16.60 -0.66 2.94
C ARG A 129 -15.97 -0.15 4.22
N SER A 130 -16.48 -0.60 5.37
CA SER A 130 -15.73 -0.52 6.61
C SER A 130 -14.36 -1.15 6.37
N HIS A 131 -13.29 -0.54 6.89
CA HIS A 131 -11.92 -1.07 6.86
C HIS A 131 -11.76 -2.37 7.69
N SER A 132 -12.85 -3.13 7.87
CA SER A 132 -12.92 -4.36 8.63
C SER A 132 -13.79 -5.39 7.90
N LEU A 133 -13.35 -6.64 7.93
CA LEU A 133 -14.01 -7.82 7.40
C LEU A 133 -14.19 -8.84 8.52
N LYS A 134 -15.20 -9.70 8.40
CA LYS A 134 -15.35 -10.87 9.25
C LYS A 134 -14.62 -12.06 8.65
N MET A 135 -13.86 -12.79 9.47
CA MET A 135 -13.15 -13.99 9.04
C MET A 135 -14.15 -15.04 8.55
N GLN A 136 -15.30 -15.18 9.23
CA GLN A 136 -16.35 -16.11 8.81
C GLN A 136 -16.84 -15.89 7.37
N GLU A 137 -16.84 -14.64 6.89
CA GLU A 137 -17.30 -14.31 5.54
C GLU A 137 -16.25 -14.63 4.47
N ILE A 138 -14.97 -14.48 4.79
CA ILE A 138 -13.85 -14.59 3.84
C ILE A 138 -13.09 -15.92 3.92
N SER A 139 -13.18 -16.62 5.06
CA SER A 139 -12.62 -17.96 5.27
C SER A 139 -13.25 -18.64 6.49
N PRO A 140 -14.35 -19.41 6.28
CA PRO A 140 -14.97 -20.20 7.34
C PRO A 140 -14.01 -21.21 7.98
N VAL A 141 -13.09 -21.77 7.19
CA VAL A 141 -12.07 -22.72 7.66
C VAL A 141 -11.20 -22.07 8.72
N LEU A 142 -10.63 -20.89 8.45
CA LEU A 142 -9.77 -20.19 9.41
C LEU A 142 -10.55 -19.65 10.62
N ALA A 143 -11.79 -19.21 10.42
CA ALA A 143 -12.63 -18.75 11.52
C ALA A 143 -12.94 -19.85 12.54
N ASN A 144 -13.16 -21.08 12.04
CA ASN A 144 -13.47 -22.26 12.85
C ASN A 144 -12.23 -23.00 13.39
N LEU A 145 -11.01 -22.57 13.04
CA LEU A 145 -9.80 -23.17 13.61
C LEU A 145 -9.77 -22.98 15.13
N ARG A 146 -9.63 -24.09 15.86
CA ARG A 146 -9.50 -24.15 17.31
C ARG A 146 -8.44 -25.17 17.71
N ASP A 147 -7.66 -24.83 18.74
CA ASP A 147 -6.71 -25.69 19.45
C ASP A 147 -5.82 -26.54 18.53
N THR A 148 -5.14 -25.88 17.60
CA THR A 148 -4.39 -26.58 16.56
C THR A 148 -3.03 -27.09 17.06
N VAL A 149 -2.48 -28.07 16.35
CA VAL A 149 -1.09 -28.54 16.55
C VAL A 149 -0.06 -27.67 15.82
N ILE A 150 -0.51 -26.65 15.07
CA ILE A 150 0.32 -25.83 14.18
C ILE A 150 1.07 -24.80 15.03
N SER A 151 2.39 -24.72 14.85
CA SER A 151 3.22 -23.71 15.53
C SER A 151 2.97 -22.30 14.98
N MET A 152 3.10 -21.29 15.83
CA MET A 152 2.91 -19.90 15.45
C MET A 152 3.98 -19.47 14.40
N PRO A 153 3.59 -18.83 13.28
CA PRO A 153 4.53 -18.52 12.20
C PRO A 153 5.62 -17.53 12.61
N GLY A 154 6.88 -17.86 12.34
CA GLY A 154 8.00 -16.95 12.56
C GLY A 154 8.35 -16.67 14.02
N LEU A 155 7.79 -17.42 14.99
CA LEU A 155 8.28 -17.41 16.36
C LEU A 155 9.36 -18.47 16.52
N GLU A 156 10.60 -18.04 16.76
CA GLU A 156 11.68 -18.91 17.20
C GLU A 156 11.58 -19.02 18.73
N SER A 157 11.13 -20.17 19.24
CA SER A 157 11.11 -20.42 20.69
C SER A 157 12.49 -20.89 21.13
N PRO A 158 13.18 -20.19 22.05
CA PRO A 158 14.40 -20.68 22.68
C PRO A 158 14.10 -21.84 23.65
N THR A 159 12.84 -22.00 24.06
CA THR A 159 12.37 -23.10 24.91
C THR A 159 11.88 -24.29 24.07
N ARG A 160 11.97 -25.51 24.61
CA ARG A 160 11.53 -26.74 23.91
C ARG A 160 10.05 -26.74 23.54
N GLU A 161 9.22 -25.92 24.19
CA GLU A 161 7.79 -25.83 23.88
C GLU A 161 7.52 -24.77 22.82
N ARG A 162 6.92 -25.21 21.72
CA ARG A 162 6.50 -24.35 20.61
C ARG A 162 5.12 -23.79 20.92
N ILE A 163 4.97 -22.47 20.81
CA ILE A 163 3.69 -21.78 20.91
C ILE A 163 2.84 -22.19 19.70
N ARG A 164 1.64 -22.71 19.95
CA ARG A 164 0.73 -23.19 18.91
C ARG A 164 -0.39 -22.20 18.65
N ILE A 165 -1.02 -22.30 17.48
CA ILE A 165 -2.18 -21.49 17.13
C ILE A 165 -3.42 -22.09 17.81
N THR A 166 -3.97 -21.36 18.77
CA THR A 166 -5.22 -21.69 19.44
C THR A 166 -6.41 -21.28 18.57
N ALA A 167 -6.43 -20.06 18.04
CA ALA A 167 -7.52 -19.54 17.25
C ALA A 167 -7.09 -18.32 16.43
N LEU A 168 -7.91 -17.90 15.49
CA LEU A 168 -7.79 -16.59 14.82
C LEU A 168 -8.94 -15.67 15.26
N SER A 169 -8.67 -14.36 15.27
CA SER A 169 -9.68 -13.34 15.45
C SER A 169 -10.66 -13.33 14.27
N ASP A 170 -11.96 -13.23 14.57
CA ASP A 170 -12.99 -13.03 13.54
C ASP A 170 -12.91 -11.64 12.90
N HIS A 171 -12.28 -10.66 13.57
CA HIS A 171 -12.10 -9.32 13.00
C HIS A 171 -10.79 -9.22 12.21
N VAL A 172 -10.89 -8.94 10.92
CA VAL A 172 -9.77 -8.66 10.00
C VAL A 172 -9.80 -7.20 9.60
N SER A 173 -8.71 -6.46 9.78
CA SER A 173 -8.64 -5.04 9.38
C SER A 173 -7.92 -4.88 8.05
N ILE A 174 -8.40 -3.99 7.18
CA ILE A 174 -7.75 -3.67 5.90
C ILE A 174 -7.05 -2.32 6.04
N LEU A 175 -5.73 -2.28 5.80
CA LEU A 175 -5.00 -1.02 5.85
C LEU A 175 -5.25 -0.17 4.59
N PRO A 176 -5.41 1.16 4.73
CA PRO A 176 -5.76 2.07 3.64
C PRO A 176 -4.55 2.42 2.77
N THR A 177 -3.85 1.42 2.24
CA THR A 177 -2.71 1.60 1.31
C THR A 177 -3.05 1.08 -0.08
N LYS A 178 -2.18 1.34 -1.06
CA LYS A 178 -2.36 0.92 -2.46
C LYS A 178 -2.60 -0.59 -2.60
N THR A 179 -1.91 -1.40 -1.81
CA THR A 179 -1.98 -2.87 -1.85
C THR A 179 -3.01 -3.47 -0.90
N LYS A 180 -3.71 -2.65 -0.09
CA LYS A 180 -4.77 -3.05 0.84
C LYS A 180 -4.44 -4.33 1.65
N PRO A 181 -3.30 -4.37 2.36
CA PRO A 181 -2.91 -5.53 3.13
C PRO A 181 -3.86 -5.75 4.31
N LYS A 182 -3.97 -7.01 4.73
CA LYS A 182 -4.95 -7.45 5.74
C LYS A 182 -4.23 -7.73 7.05
N LYS A 183 -4.59 -7.00 8.11
CA LYS A 183 -4.10 -7.20 9.47
C LYS A 183 -4.89 -8.35 10.12
N LEU A 184 -4.19 -9.43 10.42
CA LEU A 184 -4.69 -10.65 11.03
C LEU A 184 -4.19 -10.74 12.47
N VAL A 185 -5.00 -11.31 13.37
CA VAL A 185 -4.64 -11.53 14.77
C VAL A 185 -4.85 -13.01 15.10
N PHE A 186 -3.80 -13.65 15.60
CA PHE A 186 -3.76 -15.03 16.03
C PHE A 186 -3.70 -15.08 17.56
N TYR A 187 -4.31 -16.10 18.15
CA TYR A 187 -4.23 -16.40 19.58
C TYR A 187 -3.28 -17.57 19.78
N GLY A 188 -2.26 -17.39 20.61
CA GLY A 188 -1.32 -18.43 20.98
C GLY A 188 -1.84 -19.36 22.07
N SER A 189 -1.20 -20.53 22.21
CA SER A 189 -1.44 -21.47 23.31
C SER A 189 -1.01 -20.91 24.68
N ASP A 190 -0.23 -19.85 24.68
CA ASP A 190 0.19 -19.08 25.85
C ASP A 190 -0.82 -17.98 26.26
N GLY A 191 -1.92 -17.85 25.51
CA GLY A 191 -2.94 -16.82 25.74
C GLY A 191 -2.61 -15.45 25.16
N GLN A 192 -1.44 -15.27 24.52
CA GLN A 192 -1.05 -13.99 23.92
C GLN A 192 -1.63 -13.81 22.51
N LYS A 193 -1.69 -12.55 22.08
CA LYS A 193 -2.16 -12.15 20.75
C LYS A 193 -0.95 -11.87 19.86
N TYR A 194 -0.91 -12.53 18.71
CA TYR A 194 0.13 -12.35 17.70
C TYR A 194 -0.46 -11.74 16.45
N THR A 195 0.01 -10.56 16.10
CA THR A 195 -0.51 -9.79 14.99
C THR A 195 0.39 -9.96 13.77
N TYR A 196 -0.22 -10.18 12.60
CA TYR A 196 0.48 -10.30 11.34
C TYR A 196 -0.17 -9.41 10.28
N LEU A 197 0.65 -8.87 9.40
CA LEU A 197 0.25 -8.21 8.18
C LEU A 197 0.32 -9.21 7.03
N PHE A 198 -0.83 -9.47 6.41
CA PHE A 198 -0.91 -10.31 5.24
C PHE A 198 -0.83 -9.47 3.97
N LYS A 199 0.25 -9.66 3.20
CA LYS A 199 0.50 -8.96 1.93
C LYS A 199 0.29 -9.90 0.74
N GLY A 200 -0.20 -9.30 -0.35
CA GLY A 200 -0.51 -9.98 -1.59
C GLY A 200 -0.03 -9.21 -2.81
N LEU A 201 0.19 -9.94 -3.91
CA LEU A 201 0.78 -9.40 -5.15
C LEU A 201 2.20 -8.84 -4.95
N GLU A 202 2.88 -9.32 -3.92
CA GLU A 202 4.21 -8.86 -3.53
C GLU A 202 5.06 -10.09 -3.21
N ASP A 203 6.29 -10.10 -3.73
CA ASP A 203 7.26 -11.14 -3.44
C ASP A 203 8.03 -10.76 -2.17
N LEU A 204 7.88 -11.56 -1.12
CA LEU A 204 8.48 -11.32 0.20
C LEU A 204 9.73 -12.16 0.47
N HIS A 205 10.22 -12.92 -0.51
CA HIS A 205 11.43 -13.75 -0.32
C HIS A 205 12.66 -12.88 -0.10
N LEU A 206 12.75 -11.72 -0.75
CA LEU A 206 13.87 -10.81 -0.53
C LEU A 206 13.86 -10.27 0.91
N ASP A 207 12.69 -9.80 1.38
CA ASP A 207 12.49 -9.34 2.76
C ASP A 207 12.87 -10.42 3.78
N GLU A 208 12.49 -11.68 3.54
CA GLU A 208 12.89 -12.82 4.38
C GLU A 208 14.42 -12.94 4.49
N ARG A 209 15.14 -12.85 3.36
CA ARG A 209 16.61 -12.92 3.35
C ARG A 209 17.26 -11.75 4.08
N ILE A 210 16.69 -10.55 3.96
CA ILE A 210 17.16 -9.38 4.71
C ILE A 210 16.99 -9.62 6.22
N MET A 211 15.85 -10.14 6.66
CA MET A 211 15.62 -10.42 8.09
C MET A 211 16.56 -11.52 8.63
N GLN A 212 16.86 -12.55 7.82
CA GLN A 212 17.86 -13.56 8.16
C GLN A 212 19.26 -12.96 8.30
N PHE A 213 19.65 -12.05 7.39
CA PHE A 213 20.92 -11.33 7.49
C PHE A 213 21.00 -10.50 8.77
N LEU A 214 19.94 -9.78 9.14
CA LEU A 214 19.89 -9.01 10.40
C LEU A 214 20.03 -9.92 11.62
N SER A 215 19.40 -11.09 11.63
CA SER A 215 19.55 -12.08 12.70
C SER A 215 21.01 -12.54 12.85
N ILE A 216 21.69 -12.84 11.75
CA ILE A 216 23.12 -13.21 11.76
C ILE A 216 23.99 -12.05 12.26
N ALA A 217 23.72 -10.82 11.83
CA ALA A 217 24.44 -9.64 12.31
C ALA A 217 24.29 -9.46 13.83
N ASN A 218 23.09 -9.69 14.37
CA ASN A 218 22.85 -9.67 15.81
C ASN A 218 23.62 -10.75 16.56
N ILE A 219 23.70 -11.98 16.02
CA ILE A 219 24.49 -13.06 16.61
C ILE A 219 25.98 -12.66 16.69
N MET A 220 26.50 -12.03 15.64
CA MET A 220 27.90 -11.55 15.63
C MET A 220 28.13 -10.42 16.63
N MET A 221 27.22 -9.44 16.70
CA MET A 221 27.33 -8.33 17.65
C MET A 221 27.20 -8.79 19.11
N ALA A 222 26.38 -9.80 19.38
CA ALA A 222 26.21 -10.36 20.73
C ALA A 222 27.46 -11.06 21.28
N GLN A 223 28.43 -11.43 20.42
CA GLN A 223 29.70 -12.02 20.86
C GLN A 223 30.71 -10.98 21.35
N ILE A 224 30.46 -9.69 21.13
CA ILE A 224 31.34 -8.61 21.56
C ILE A 224 31.10 -8.39 23.05
N PRO A 225 32.09 -8.64 23.94
CA PRO A 225 31.92 -8.41 25.36
C PRO A 225 31.82 -6.90 25.63
N ASP A 226 30.60 -6.41 25.84
CA ASP A 226 30.38 -5.05 26.33
C ASP A 226 30.65 -5.00 27.83
N THR A 227 31.38 -3.98 28.28
CA THR A 227 31.71 -3.71 29.70
C THR A 227 30.47 -3.53 30.60
N SER A 228 29.29 -3.39 30.00
CA SER A 228 28.02 -3.13 30.69
C SER A 228 27.00 -4.30 30.71
N ASN A 229 27.32 -5.51 30.20
CA ASN A 229 26.38 -6.65 30.11
C ASN A 229 25.02 -6.34 29.44
N CYS A 230 24.93 -5.19 28.76
CA CYS A 230 23.76 -4.75 28.01
C CYS A 230 24.19 -4.82 26.56
N ASN A 231 23.63 -5.75 25.77
CA ASN A 231 23.87 -5.83 24.33
C ASN A 231 23.32 -4.56 23.66
N LEU A 232 24.14 -3.50 23.60
CA LEU A 232 23.76 -2.20 23.05
C LEU A 232 23.68 -2.22 21.52
N TYR A 233 24.47 -3.10 20.90
CA TYR A 233 24.50 -3.29 19.46
C TYR A 233 23.49 -4.36 19.05
N SER A 234 22.32 -3.91 18.58
CA SER A 234 21.30 -4.79 18.02
C SER A 234 20.55 -4.09 16.90
N ALA A 235 20.29 -4.83 15.83
CA ALA A 235 19.39 -4.46 14.75
C ALA A 235 18.03 -5.11 15.00
N ARG A 236 16.99 -4.31 15.24
CA ARG A 236 15.62 -4.81 15.33
C ARG A 236 15.25 -5.46 13.99
N HIS A 237 14.75 -6.69 14.05
CA HIS A 237 14.22 -7.40 12.90
C HIS A 237 12.88 -8.03 13.26
N TYR A 238 12.09 -8.33 12.24
CA TYR A 238 10.78 -8.93 12.38
C TYR A 238 10.69 -10.18 11.49
N SER A 239 9.78 -11.08 11.82
CA SER A 239 9.61 -12.32 11.06
C SER A 239 8.83 -12.06 9.78
N VAL A 240 9.35 -12.57 8.67
CA VAL A 240 8.70 -12.57 7.34
C VAL A 240 8.54 -14.03 6.92
N ILE A 241 7.33 -14.41 6.54
CA ILE A 241 6.96 -15.78 6.19
C ILE A 241 6.34 -15.77 4.80
N PRO A 242 7.14 -16.01 3.74
CA PRO A 242 6.61 -16.24 2.40
C PRO A 242 5.69 -17.46 2.39
N LEU A 243 4.48 -17.30 1.85
CA LEU A 243 3.51 -18.39 1.69
C LEU A 243 3.41 -18.86 0.22
N GLY A 244 4.09 -18.17 -0.68
CA GLY A 244 4.13 -18.44 -2.11
C GLY A 244 4.85 -17.32 -2.86
N PRO A 245 4.89 -17.36 -4.20
CA PRO A 245 5.69 -16.43 -5.01
C PRO A 245 5.20 -14.97 -4.98
N ARG A 246 3.97 -14.71 -4.53
CA ARG A 246 3.37 -13.36 -4.51
C ARG A 246 2.57 -13.06 -3.25
N SER A 247 2.87 -13.76 -2.15
CA SER A 247 2.14 -13.59 -0.91
C SER A 247 2.93 -14.08 0.28
N GLY A 248 2.72 -13.44 1.43
CA GLY A 248 3.28 -13.88 2.69
C GLY A 248 2.83 -13.03 3.86
N LEU A 249 3.24 -13.44 5.04
CA LEU A 249 2.94 -12.80 6.31
C LEU A 249 4.16 -12.01 6.77
N ILE A 250 3.93 -10.84 7.34
CA ILE A 250 4.93 -10.04 8.04
C ILE A 250 4.44 -9.89 9.47
N SER A 251 5.26 -10.23 10.46
CA SER A 251 4.91 -9.99 11.86
C SER A 251 4.76 -8.50 12.14
N TRP A 252 3.74 -8.15 12.91
CA TRP A 252 3.47 -6.77 13.27
C TRP A 252 4.30 -6.39 14.49
N VAL A 253 4.97 -5.23 14.41
CA VAL A 253 5.77 -4.70 15.51
C VAL A 253 4.92 -3.69 16.29
N ASP A 254 4.46 -4.10 17.47
CA ASP A 254 3.70 -3.24 18.38
C ASP A 254 4.61 -2.23 19.11
N GLY A 255 4.00 -1.17 19.67
CA GLY A 255 4.72 -0.16 20.47
C GLY A 255 5.57 0.83 19.66
N THR A 256 5.58 0.73 18.33
CA THR A 256 6.36 1.62 17.47
C THR A 256 5.52 2.76 16.88
N THR A 257 6.14 3.91 16.68
CA THR A 257 5.52 5.10 16.08
C THR A 257 6.32 5.53 14.85
N PRO A 258 5.69 5.71 13.67
CA PRO A 258 6.38 6.27 12.52
C PRO A 258 6.84 7.70 12.80
N VAL A 259 8.08 8.03 12.45
CA VAL A 259 8.65 9.37 12.68
C VAL A 259 7.80 10.46 11.99
N PHE A 260 7.20 10.16 10.83
CA PHE A 260 6.29 11.07 10.14
C PHE A 260 5.08 11.49 10.99
N SER A 261 4.60 10.60 11.86
CA SER A 261 3.48 10.89 12.76
C SER A 261 3.82 12.02 13.74
N LEU A 262 5.08 12.14 14.18
CA LEU A 262 5.54 13.21 15.05
C LEU A 262 5.49 14.56 14.33
N TYR A 263 6.01 14.61 13.10
CA TYR A 263 5.95 15.80 12.26
C TYR A 263 4.51 16.23 11.97
N LYS A 264 3.65 15.28 11.58
CA LYS A 264 2.22 15.53 11.32
C LYS A 264 1.49 16.08 12.54
N ARG A 265 1.72 15.53 13.73
CA ARG A 265 1.15 16.03 15.00
C ARG A 265 1.65 17.45 15.31
N TRP A 266 2.90 17.77 15.04
CA TRP A 266 3.42 19.12 15.18
C TRP A 266 2.72 20.11 14.23
N GLN A 267 2.59 19.78 12.94
CA GLN A 267 1.88 20.63 11.98
C GLN A 267 0.43 20.91 12.39
N GLN A 268 -0.27 19.89 12.89
CA GLN A 268 -1.65 20.04 13.40
C GLN A 268 -1.72 21.00 14.59
N ARG A 269 -0.75 20.94 15.52
CA ARG A 269 -0.68 21.85 16.66
C ARG A 269 -0.42 23.29 16.23
N GLU A 270 0.49 23.51 15.29
CA GLU A 270 0.79 24.85 14.76
C GLU A 270 -0.40 25.43 13.98
N ALA A 271 -1.08 24.62 13.15
CA ALA A 271 -2.30 25.05 12.46
C ALA A 271 -3.39 25.48 13.46
N THR A 272 -3.55 24.75 14.56
CA THR A 272 -4.54 25.09 15.61
C THR A 272 -4.21 26.42 16.31
N LYS A 273 -2.92 26.67 16.60
CA LYS A 273 -2.47 27.96 17.18
C LYS A 273 -2.72 29.13 16.23
N SER A 274 -2.47 28.94 14.94
CA SER A 274 -2.71 29.97 13.91
C SER A 274 -4.20 30.22 13.68
N ASN A 275 -5.03 29.18 13.67
CA ASN A 275 -6.49 29.31 13.51
C ASN A 275 -7.12 30.12 14.66
N THR A 276 -6.59 29.97 15.88
CA THR A 276 -7.02 30.76 17.05
C THR A 276 -6.77 32.27 16.87
N LYS A 277 -5.80 32.64 16.02
CA LYS A 277 -5.46 34.05 15.72
C LYS A 277 -6.15 34.59 14.46
N GLN A 278 -6.62 33.75 13.55
CA GLN A 278 -7.05 34.19 12.21
C GLN A 278 -8.43 33.70 11.73
N ASN A 279 -9.21 32.97 12.55
CA ASN A 279 -10.58 32.52 12.20
C ASN A 279 -10.69 31.87 10.80
N SER A 280 -9.64 31.18 10.35
CA SER A 280 -9.61 30.44 9.09
C SER A 280 -9.44 28.95 9.39
N ASN A 281 -10.15 28.08 8.66
CA ASN A 281 -9.94 26.63 8.74
C ASN A 281 -8.73 26.27 7.87
N SER A 282 -7.52 26.50 8.36
CA SER A 282 -6.33 26.02 7.64
C SER A 282 -6.20 24.49 7.79
N ALA A 283 -6.43 23.77 6.69
CA ALA A 283 -6.14 22.34 6.63
C ALA A 283 -4.61 22.13 6.56
N VAL A 284 -4.10 21.10 7.23
CA VAL A 284 -2.66 20.77 7.18
C VAL A 284 -2.29 20.38 5.76
N LEU A 285 -1.38 21.14 5.15
CA LEU A 285 -0.89 20.92 3.80
C LEU A 285 -0.07 19.64 3.72
N ARG A 286 -0.12 18.97 2.56
CA ARG A 286 0.71 17.80 2.30
C ARG A 286 2.17 18.22 2.10
N PRO A 287 3.16 17.35 2.40
CA PRO A 287 4.58 17.67 2.17
C PRO A 287 4.89 18.12 0.74
N SER A 288 4.23 17.51 -0.26
CA SER A 288 4.35 17.92 -1.66
C SER A 288 3.88 19.36 -1.90
N GLU A 289 2.76 19.74 -1.28
CA GLU A 289 2.17 21.08 -1.43
C GLU A 289 3.07 22.13 -0.76
N LEU A 290 3.58 21.85 0.44
CA LEU A 290 4.53 22.72 1.13
C LEU A 290 5.79 22.98 0.31
N PHE A 291 6.35 21.92 -0.29
CA PHE A 291 7.52 22.01 -1.14
C PHE A 291 7.24 22.84 -2.41
N PHE A 292 6.17 22.53 -3.16
CA PHE A 292 5.85 23.24 -4.39
C PHE A 292 5.42 24.69 -4.17
N ASN A 293 4.76 25.00 -3.05
CA ASN A 293 4.37 26.38 -2.71
C ASN A 293 5.59 27.30 -2.55
N LYS A 294 6.71 26.79 -2.03
CA LYS A 294 7.97 27.54 -1.95
C LYS A 294 8.80 27.48 -3.23
N LEU A 295 8.78 26.33 -3.90
CA LEU A 295 9.58 26.13 -5.10
C LEU A 295 9.08 26.94 -6.30
N ASN A 296 7.77 26.96 -6.55
CA ASN A 296 7.19 27.55 -7.76
C ASN A 296 7.50 29.05 -7.92
N PRO A 297 7.38 29.90 -6.88
CA PRO A 297 7.76 31.32 -6.97
C PRO A 297 9.25 31.50 -7.31
N LEU A 298 10.13 30.76 -6.64
CA LEU A 298 11.58 30.87 -6.86
C LEU A 298 12.01 30.38 -8.26
N LEU A 299 11.33 29.36 -8.80
CA LEU A 299 11.56 28.92 -10.18
C LEU A 299 11.14 29.97 -11.21
N GLN A 300 10.02 30.67 -10.96
CA GLN A 300 9.55 31.76 -11.82
C GLN A 300 10.51 32.97 -11.78
N GLU A 301 10.98 33.35 -10.60
CA GLU A 301 11.97 34.43 -10.44
C GLU A 301 13.30 34.13 -11.16
N ASN A 302 13.70 32.86 -11.20
CA ASN A 302 14.90 32.40 -11.92
C ASN A 302 14.65 32.09 -13.41
N GLY A 303 13.47 32.44 -13.95
CA GLY A 303 13.17 32.36 -15.38
C GLY A 303 13.01 30.93 -15.94
N VAL A 304 12.74 29.94 -15.09
CA VAL A 304 12.54 28.54 -15.51
C VAL A 304 11.17 28.41 -16.18
N LYS A 305 11.15 28.19 -17.51
CA LYS A 305 9.92 28.12 -18.30
C LYS A 305 9.15 26.81 -18.13
N ASN A 306 9.86 25.70 -17.90
CA ASN A 306 9.24 24.38 -17.75
C ASN A 306 9.35 23.88 -16.31
N ILE A 307 8.32 24.16 -15.51
CA ILE A 307 8.25 23.78 -14.09
C ILE A 307 8.20 22.25 -13.93
N GLU A 308 7.72 21.52 -14.94
CA GLU A 308 7.56 20.05 -14.86
C GLU A 308 8.89 19.30 -15.06
N ASN A 309 9.85 19.88 -15.77
CA ASN A 309 11.13 19.23 -16.02
C ASN A 309 12.11 19.42 -14.86
N ARG A 310 12.13 18.46 -13.94
CA ARG A 310 13.01 18.46 -12.75
C ARG A 310 14.50 18.60 -13.05
N LYS A 311 14.95 18.20 -14.25
CA LYS A 311 16.36 18.30 -14.65
C LYS A 311 16.81 19.74 -14.88
N GLU A 312 15.87 20.65 -15.15
CA GLU A 312 16.13 22.07 -15.41
C GLU A 312 16.15 22.91 -14.12
N TRP A 313 15.87 22.30 -12.96
CA TRP A 313 15.78 23.01 -11.69
C TRP A 313 17.17 23.42 -11.16
N PRO A 314 17.41 24.72 -10.89
CA PRO A 314 18.69 25.17 -10.34
C PRO A 314 18.96 24.62 -8.95
N LEU A 315 20.19 24.11 -8.72
CA LEU A 315 20.61 23.60 -7.41
C LEU A 315 20.59 24.67 -6.31
N SER A 316 20.85 25.93 -6.66
CA SER A 316 20.78 27.07 -5.73
C SER A 316 19.37 27.25 -5.16
N VAL A 317 18.35 27.22 -6.02
CA VAL A 317 16.94 27.33 -5.63
C VAL A 317 16.54 26.15 -4.73
N LEU A 318 16.92 24.93 -5.08
CA LEU A 318 16.61 23.75 -4.25
C LEU A 318 17.24 23.83 -2.85
N LYS A 319 18.49 24.30 -2.75
CA LYS A 319 19.16 24.53 -1.46
C LYS A 319 18.48 25.63 -0.65
N GLN A 320 18.00 26.68 -1.30
CA GLN A 320 17.26 27.76 -0.65
C GLN A 320 15.94 27.25 -0.07
N VAL A 321 15.12 26.54 -0.87
CA VAL A 321 13.85 25.95 -0.42
C VAL A 321 14.08 25.02 0.77
N LEU A 322 15.11 24.17 0.71
CA LEU A 322 15.46 23.29 1.83
C LEU A 322 15.80 24.09 3.10
N SER A 323 16.64 25.12 2.98
CA SER A 323 17.08 25.93 4.11
C SER A 323 15.90 26.67 4.77
N GLU A 324 14.97 27.20 3.95
CA GLU A 324 13.75 27.82 4.45
C GLU A 324 12.86 26.82 5.20
N LEU A 325 12.59 25.65 4.62
CA LEU A 325 11.78 24.61 5.27
C LEU A 325 12.41 24.09 6.57
N MET A 326 13.74 23.99 6.61
CA MET A 326 14.49 23.64 7.83
C MET A 326 14.36 24.72 8.91
N SER A 327 14.33 26.00 8.53
CA SER A 327 14.17 27.11 9.49
C SER A 327 12.77 27.19 10.09
N GLU A 328 11.75 26.75 9.35
CA GLU A 328 10.35 26.73 9.82
C GLU A 328 10.05 25.56 10.76
N THR A 329 10.79 24.45 10.62
CA THR A 329 10.56 23.23 11.40
C THR A 329 11.52 23.17 12.59
N PRO A 330 11.03 23.00 13.83
CA PRO A 330 11.91 22.86 14.99
C PRO A 330 12.76 21.59 14.88
N SER A 331 14.06 21.70 15.18
CA SER A 331 15.03 20.62 15.09
C SER A 331 14.97 19.62 16.25
N ASP A 332 14.18 19.90 17.28
CA ASP A 332 14.16 19.16 18.55
C ASP A 332 12.88 18.32 18.76
N LEU A 333 12.06 18.13 17.72
CA LEU A 333 10.80 17.39 17.80
C LEU A 333 10.97 15.99 18.40
N LEU A 334 11.91 15.22 17.86
CA LEU A 334 12.16 13.85 18.32
C LEU A 334 12.77 13.83 19.72
N ALA A 335 13.74 14.71 19.98
CA ALA A 335 14.42 14.80 21.28
C ALA A 335 13.43 15.15 22.41
N LYS A 336 12.51 16.09 22.17
CA LYS A 336 11.45 16.45 23.10
C LYS A 336 10.47 15.31 23.34
N GLU A 337 10.09 14.58 22.30
CA GLU A 337 9.18 13.43 22.44
C GLU A 337 9.80 12.34 23.32
N LEU A 338 11.07 12.00 23.08
CA LEU A 338 11.81 11.03 23.89
C LEU A 338 11.95 11.49 25.34
N TRP A 339 12.19 12.78 25.58
CA TRP A 339 12.20 13.35 26.93
C TRP A 339 10.83 13.24 27.61
N CYS A 340 9.77 13.67 26.94
CA CYS A 340 8.42 13.69 27.52
C CYS A 340 7.87 12.29 27.81
N ASN A 341 8.30 11.28 27.05
CA ASN A 341 7.91 9.89 27.28
C ASN A 341 8.77 9.18 28.35
N SER A 342 9.84 9.84 28.82
CA SER A 342 10.74 9.28 29.85
C SER A 342 10.21 9.56 31.25
N ILE A 343 10.31 8.54 32.13
CA ILE A 343 9.84 8.65 33.52
C ILE A 343 10.75 9.59 34.34
N ASN A 344 12.06 9.56 34.10
CA ASN A 344 13.06 10.38 34.78
C ASN A 344 14.32 10.57 33.91
N ALA A 345 15.25 11.40 34.37
CA ALA A 345 16.48 11.71 33.63
C ALA A 345 17.38 10.48 33.39
N GLY A 346 17.42 9.53 34.32
CA GLY A 346 18.18 8.29 34.15
C GLY A 346 17.60 7.40 33.04
N ASN A 347 16.28 7.25 33.00
CA ASN A 347 15.58 6.53 31.93
C ASN A 347 15.79 7.20 30.57
N TRP A 348 15.67 8.53 30.52
CA TRP A 348 15.92 9.31 29.31
C TRP A 348 17.34 9.08 28.77
N TRP A 349 18.35 9.10 29.65
CA TRP A 349 19.73 8.84 29.25
C TRP A 349 19.89 7.45 28.61
N GLN A 350 19.25 6.42 29.16
CA GLN A 350 19.27 5.07 28.57
C GLN A 350 18.56 5.01 27.22
N ILE A 351 17.42 5.67 27.07
CA ILE A 351 16.66 5.75 25.80
C ILE A 351 17.50 6.43 24.72
N ILE A 352 18.11 7.58 25.02
CA ILE A 352 18.97 8.30 24.07
C ILE A 352 20.18 7.47 23.69
N LYS A 353 20.81 6.80 24.68
CA LYS A 353 21.92 5.88 24.43
C LYS A 353 21.49 4.80 23.43
N LYS A 354 20.40 4.07 23.72
CA LYS A 354 19.87 3.02 22.84
C LYS A 354 19.51 3.53 21.43
N TYR A 355 18.87 4.69 21.35
CA TYR A 355 18.58 5.35 20.06
C TYR A 355 19.83 5.56 19.22
N SER A 356 20.89 6.15 19.82
CA SER A 356 22.15 6.38 19.11
C SER A 356 22.79 5.09 18.59
N TYR A 357 22.82 4.03 19.40
CA TYR A 357 23.37 2.73 18.96
C TYR A 357 22.51 2.07 17.88
N SER A 358 21.18 2.04 18.06
CA SER A 358 20.23 1.45 17.10
C SER A 358 20.34 2.12 15.73
N VAL A 359 20.37 3.46 15.70
CA VAL A 359 20.53 4.22 14.45
C VAL A 359 21.88 3.96 13.81
N ALA A 360 22.97 3.92 14.60
CA ALA A 360 24.30 3.66 14.07
C ALA A 360 24.39 2.26 13.42
N VAL A 361 23.90 1.23 14.13
CA VAL A 361 23.86 -0.15 13.64
C VAL A 361 23.05 -0.24 12.34
N MET A 362 21.82 0.27 12.34
CA MET A 362 20.95 0.20 11.16
C MET A 362 21.48 1.04 9.99
N SER A 363 22.19 2.14 10.26
CA SER A 363 22.83 2.96 9.22
C SER A 363 23.98 2.24 8.52
N ILE A 364 24.86 1.58 9.28
CA ILE A 364 25.97 0.82 8.72
C ILE A 364 25.46 -0.41 7.97
N ILE A 365 24.54 -1.16 8.57
CA ILE A 365 23.92 -2.32 7.91
C ILE A 365 23.19 -1.87 6.63
N GLY A 366 22.43 -0.78 6.70
CA GLY A 366 21.74 -0.22 5.56
C GLY A 366 22.68 0.21 4.43
N TYR A 367 23.83 0.78 4.76
CA TYR A 367 24.88 1.10 3.79
C TYR A 367 25.44 -0.16 3.11
N ILE A 368 25.75 -1.21 3.88
CA ILE A 368 26.30 -2.47 3.36
C ILE A 368 25.32 -3.18 2.42
N ILE A 369 24.03 -3.23 2.80
CA ILE A 369 22.98 -3.88 2.01
C ILE A 369 22.56 -3.03 0.81
N GLY A 370 22.72 -1.70 0.90
CA GLY A 370 22.17 -0.76 -0.07
C GLY A 370 20.67 -0.51 0.14
N LEU A 371 20.21 -0.43 1.39
CA LEU A 371 18.81 -0.18 1.73
C LEU A 371 18.35 1.20 1.20
N GLY A 372 17.33 1.21 0.35
CA GLY A 372 16.65 2.42 -0.14
C GLY A 372 15.35 2.74 0.60
N ASP A 373 14.64 3.79 0.16
CA ASP A 373 13.27 4.13 0.61
C ASP A 373 13.11 4.44 2.12
N ARG A 374 14.09 5.15 2.69
CA ARG A 374 14.13 5.56 4.10
C ARG A 374 13.33 6.82 4.41
N HIS A 375 12.09 6.87 3.93
CA HIS A 375 11.16 7.95 4.26
C HIS A 375 10.60 7.79 5.69
N LEU A 376 10.06 8.88 6.24
CA LEU A 376 9.64 8.96 7.65
C LEU A 376 8.46 8.04 8.03
N ASP A 377 7.71 7.50 7.07
CA ASP A 377 6.70 6.45 7.32
C ASP A 377 7.30 5.04 7.47
N ASN A 378 8.48 4.77 6.89
CA ASN A 378 9.17 3.49 7.00
C ASN A 378 10.21 3.47 8.13
N MET A 379 10.52 4.63 8.71
CA MET A 379 11.36 4.74 9.90
C MET A 379 10.44 4.80 11.12
N LEU A 380 10.43 3.71 11.88
CA LEU A 380 9.63 3.60 13.10
C LEU A 380 10.55 3.81 14.30
N ILE A 381 10.01 4.36 15.39
CA ILE A 381 10.73 4.46 16.65
C ILE A 381 9.87 3.92 17.79
N ASP A 382 10.49 3.13 18.67
CA ASP A 382 9.91 2.75 19.94
C ASP A 382 10.20 3.84 20.96
N LEU A 383 9.19 4.65 21.31
CA LEU A 383 9.37 5.77 22.23
C LEU A 383 9.67 5.31 23.67
N THR A 384 9.45 4.02 23.99
CA THR A 384 9.71 3.46 25.33
C THR A 384 11.13 2.94 25.47
N SER A 385 11.68 2.32 24.41
CA SER A 385 13.05 1.77 24.43
C SER A 385 14.09 2.69 23.78
N GLY A 386 13.68 3.55 22.86
CA GLY A 386 14.55 4.37 22.01
C GLY A 386 15.02 3.68 20.73
N GLU A 387 14.68 2.41 20.51
CA GLU A 387 15.14 1.64 19.34
C GLU A 387 14.41 2.08 18.05
N VAL A 388 15.11 1.92 16.92
CA VAL A 388 14.67 2.31 15.57
C VAL A 388 14.55 1.09 14.67
#